data_AF-J9EDE1-F1
#
_entry.id   AF-J9EDE1-F1
#
_cell.length_a   1.000
_cell.length_b   1.000
_cell.length_c   1.000
_cell.angle_alpha   90.00
_cell.angle_beta   90.00
_cell.angle_gamma   90.00
#
_symmetry.space_group_name_H-M   'P 1'
#
loop_
_entity.id
_entity.type
_entity.pdbx_description
1 polymer ?
#
loop_
_entity_poly.entity_id
_entity_poly.type
_entity_poly.pdbx_seq_one_letter_code
_entity_poly.pdbx_strand_id
1 'polypeptide(L)'
;GKEEEIVRNECLRASAVVSLFSWLNAQAHALGFTQYNDIEYPFVSQLVLSNGKQFFFAIAQLNTLLINVDIEGIINKRSNLCYVEGPLNLYDRYDCDKGIFEFGKKNDTDTEIVNNFNPHVIGRLMQMLVRDMPVNKEMTDDSMKMSKYIPVTFDGIP
;
A
#
# COMPACT_ATOMS: atom_id res chain seq x y z
N GLY A 1 11.26 -13.80 -18.22
CA GLY A 1 10.72 -13.33 -19.53
C GLY A 1 9.59 -12.33 -19.32
N LYS A 2 9.05 -11.66 -20.35
CA LYS A 2 7.94 -10.71 -20.18
C LYS A 2 6.69 -11.35 -19.56
N GLU A 3 6.38 -12.59 -19.95
CA GLU A 3 5.24 -13.34 -19.40
C GLU A 3 5.40 -13.66 -17.91
N GLU A 4 6.59 -14.09 -17.50
CA GLU A 4 6.93 -14.37 -16.12
C GLU A 4 6.74 -13.12 -15.22
N GLU A 5 7.10 -11.95 -15.72
CA GLU A 5 6.90 -10.69 -15.00
C GLU A 5 5.42 -10.37 -14.79
N ILE A 6 4.59 -10.57 -15.81
CA ILE A 6 3.13 -10.38 -15.74
C ILE A 6 2.52 -11.35 -14.74
N VAL A 7 2.82 -12.65 -14.87
CA VAL A 7 2.30 -13.70 -13.98
C VAL A 7 2.68 -13.42 -12.53
N ARG A 8 3.92 -12.99 -12.29
CA ARG A 8 4.39 -12.64 -10.96
C ARG A 8 3.64 -11.43 -10.38
N ASN A 9 3.40 -10.39 -11.18
CA ASN A 9 2.65 -9.21 -10.72
C ASN A 9 1.20 -9.56 -10.36
N GLU A 10 0.53 -10.35 -11.21
CA GLU A 10 -0.83 -10.81 -10.95
C GLU A 10 -0.90 -11.72 -9.71
N CYS A 11 0.11 -12.57 -9.49
CA CYS A 11 0.21 -13.38 -8.27
C CYS A 11 0.34 -12.53 -6.99
N LEU A 12 1.17 -11.48 -7.05
CA LEU A 12 1.33 -10.53 -5.94
C LEU A 12 0.02 -9.77 -5.65
N ARG A 13 -0.68 -9.32 -6.70
CA ARG A 13 -1.99 -8.66 -6.60
C ARG A 13 -3.03 -9.58 -5.97
N ALA A 14 -3.15 -10.81 -6.47
CA ALA A 14 -4.08 -11.79 -5.95
C ALA A 14 -3.78 -12.11 -4.47
N SER A 15 -2.50 -12.27 -4.13
CA SER A 15 -2.06 -12.50 -2.75
C SER A 15 -2.43 -11.32 -1.84
N ALA A 16 -2.22 -10.08 -2.28
CA ALA A 16 -2.63 -8.91 -1.49
C ALA A 16 -4.14 -8.83 -1.29
N VAL A 17 -4.93 -9.07 -2.33
CA VAL A 17 -6.41 -9.10 -2.23
C VAL A 17 -6.85 -10.15 -1.22
N VAL A 18 -6.37 -11.38 -1.33
CA VAL A 18 -6.77 -12.49 -0.44
C VAL A 18 -6.33 -12.24 0.99
N SER A 19 -5.07 -11.84 1.21
CA SER A 19 -4.54 -11.60 2.56
C SER A 19 -5.26 -10.45 3.25
N LEU A 20 -5.42 -9.31 2.57
CA LEU A 20 -6.07 -8.14 3.16
C LEU A 20 -7.58 -8.36 3.37
N PHE A 21 -8.27 -8.98 2.40
CA PHE A 21 -9.68 -9.31 2.54
C PHE A 21 -9.90 -10.26 3.72
N SER A 22 -9.13 -11.34 3.81
CA SER A 22 -9.24 -12.31 4.90
C SER A 22 -8.97 -11.67 6.26
N TRP A 23 -7.96 -10.80 6.33
CA TRP A 23 -7.60 -10.07 7.56
C TRP A 23 -8.68 -9.10 8.01
N LEU A 24 -9.26 -8.33 7.09
CA LEU A 24 -10.33 -7.39 7.37
C LEU A 24 -11.64 -8.11 7.71
N ASN A 25 -11.95 -9.19 6.99
CA ASN A 25 -13.12 -10.02 7.23
C ASN A 25 -13.07 -10.67 8.63
N ALA A 26 -11.91 -11.19 9.03
CA ALA A 26 -11.71 -11.74 10.36
C ALA A 26 -11.94 -10.70 11.46
N GLN A 27 -11.43 -9.47 11.29
CA GLN A 27 -11.68 -8.37 12.23
C GLN A 27 -13.17 -7.99 12.30
N ALA A 28 -13.84 -7.90 11.16
CA ALA A 28 -15.27 -7.58 11.11
C ALA A 28 -16.09 -8.65 11.84
N HIS A 29 -15.80 -9.93 11.61
CA HIS A 29 -16.44 -11.05 12.32
C HIS A 29 -16.15 -11.05 13.82
N ALA A 30 -14.93 -10.71 14.24
CA ALA A 30 -14.59 -10.60 15.66
C ALA A 30 -15.42 -9.50 16.38
N LEU A 31 -15.89 -8.49 15.63
CA LEU A 31 -16.78 -7.44 16.13
C LEU A 31 -18.28 -7.76 15.96
N GLY A 32 -18.62 -8.96 15.48
CA GLY A 32 -20.00 -9.41 15.34
C GLY A 32 -20.67 -9.05 14.01
N PHE A 33 -19.94 -8.45 13.06
CA PHE A 33 -20.46 -8.24 11.71
C PHE A 33 -20.46 -9.56 10.93
N THR A 34 -21.44 -9.73 10.06
CA THR A 34 -21.59 -10.94 9.23
C THR A 34 -22.18 -10.57 7.88
N GLN A 35 -22.34 -11.55 6.99
CA GLN A 35 -23.07 -11.35 5.73
C GLN A 35 -24.54 -10.94 5.91
N TYR A 36 -25.14 -11.19 7.08
CA TYR A 36 -26.52 -10.79 7.40
C TYR A 36 -26.59 -9.46 8.16
N ASN A 37 -25.49 -9.06 8.78
CA ASN A 37 -25.35 -7.83 9.52
C ASN A 37 -24.09 -7.12 9.02
N ASP A 38 -24.24 -6.34 7.95
CA ASP A 38 -23.13 -5.72 7.25
C ASP A 38 -22.40 -4.69 8.12
N ILE A 39 -21.17 -4.37 7.73
CA ILE A 39 -20.36 -3.37 8.42
C ILE A 39 -20.98 -1.97 8.29
N GLU A 40 -21.00 -1.25 9.40
CA GLU A 40 -21.52 0.13 9.48
C GLU A 40 -20.45 1.17 9.13
N TYR A 41 -19.18 0.83 9.35
CA TYR A 41 -18.02 1.68 9.07
C TYR A 41 -16.94 0.87 8.34
N PRO A 42 -16.12 1.53 7.50
CA PRO A 42 -15.11 0.85 6.73
C PRO A 42 -13.95 0.36 7.61
N PHE A 43 -13.44 -0.82 7.30
CA PHE A 43 -12.21 -1.34 7.90
C PHE A 43 -11.06 -1.17 6.92
N VAL A 44 -9.95 -0.58 7.36
CA VAL A 44 -8.79 -0.31 6.49
C VAL A 44 -7.55 -1.00 7.04
N SER A 45 -6.90 -1.79 6.20
CA SER A 45 -5.62 -2.42 6.52
C SER A 45 -4.66 -2.28 5.35
N GLN A 46 -3.39 -2.54 5.64
CA GLN A 46 -2.28 -2.32 4.73
C GLN A 46 -1.33 -3.51 4.79
N LEU A 47 -0.68 -3.80 3.67
CA LEU A 47 0.22 -4.94 3.50
C LEU A 47 1.48 -4.49 2.77
N VAL A 48 2.63 -4.96 3.26
CA VAL A 48 3.92 -4.82 2.58
C VAL A 48 4.46 -6.22 2.31
N LEU A 49 4.70 -6.53 1.04
CA LEU A 49 5.37 -7.75 0.62
C LEU A 49 6.77 -7.40 0.12
N SER A 50 7.78 -8.15 0.54
CA SER A 50 9.16 -7.93 0.11
C SER A 50 9.93 -9.24 0.02
N ASN A 51 10.81 -9.32 -0.97
CA ASN A 51 11.83 -10.37 -1.07
C ASN A 51 13.23 -9.87 -0.66
N GLY A 52 13.31 -8.70 -0.01
CA GLY A 52 14.56 -8.06 0.42
C GLY A 52 15.17 -7.09 -0.60
N LYS A 53 14.79 -7.17 -1.88
CA LYS A 53 15.19 -6.20 -2.92
C LYS A 53 13.99 -5.45 -3.49
N GLN A 54 12.92 -6.16 -3.79
CA GLN A 54 11.67 -5.63 -4.33
C GLN A 54 10.64 -5.50 -3.24
N PHE A 55 9.95 -4.36 -3.24
CA PHE A 55 8.87 -4.05 -2.33
C PHE A 55 7.58 -3.87 -3.12
N PHE A 56 6.50 -4.33 -2.51
CA PHE A 56 5.16 -4.28 -3.03
C PHE A 56 4.23 -3.84 -1.91
N PHE A 57 3.44 -2.82 -2.19
CA PHE A 57 2.62 -2.14 -1.20
C PHE A 57 1.16 -2.30 -1.57
N ALA A 58 0.32 -2.63 -0.60
CA ALA A 58 -1.11 -2.71 -0.80
C ALA A 58 -1.88 -2.10 0.37
N ILE A 59 -3.01 -1.48 0.07
CA ILE A 59 -3.94 -0.90 1.04
C ILE A 59 -5.33 -1.36 0.63
N ALA A 60 -6.06 -1.98 1.55
CA ALA A 60 -7.43 -2.39 1.29
C ALA A 60 -8.39 -1.75 2.29
N GLN A 61 -9.59 -1.49 1.78
CA GLN A 61 -10.72 -1.01 2.54
C GLN A 61 -11.91 -1.95 2.32
N LEU A 62 -12.34 -2.58 3.41
CA LEU A 62 -13.55 -3.37 3.47
C LEU A 62 -14.72 -2.42 3.74
N ASN A 63 -15.64 -2.34 2.78
CA ASN A 63 -16.85 -1.51 2.79
C ASN A 63 -18.14 -2.35 2.91
N THR A 64 -18.07 -3.64 2.58
CA THR A 64 -19.21 -4.55 2.69
C THR A 64 -18.78 -6.01 2.78
N LEU A 65 -19.55 -6.79 3.53
CA LEU A 65 -19.52 -8.25 3.65
C LEU A 65 -20.64 -8.93 2.83
N LEU A 66 -21.57 -8.15 2.30
CA LEU A 66 -22.69 -8.62 1.47
C LEU A 66 -22.20 -8.96 0.05
N ILE A 67 -21.43 -10.04 -0.09
CA ILE A 67 -20.81 -10.47 -1.36
C ILE A 67 -21.63 -11.58 -2.05
N ASN A 68 -22.37 -12.39 -1.28
CA ASN A 68 -23.02 -13.60 -1.79
C ASN A 68 -24.43 -13.82 -1.20
N VAL A 69 -25.24 -12.77 -1.21
CA VAL A 69 -26.55 -12.79 -0.57
C VAL A 69 -27.63 -12.56 -1.62
N ASP A 70 -28.13 -13.65 -2.19
CA ASP A 70 -29.33 -13.68 -3.04
C ASP A 70 -30.59 -13.51 -2.17
N ILE A 71 -30.65 -12.42 -1.39
CA ILE A 71 -31.86 -12.05 -0.65
C ILE A 71 -32.69 -11.14 -1.54
N GLU A 72 -33.88 -11.64 -1.88
CA GLU A 72 -34.90 -10.91 -2.62
C GLU A 72 -35.15 -9.54 -1.97
N GLY A 73 -34.93 -8.46 -2.72
CA GLY A 73 -35.15 -7.08 -2.27
C GLY A 73 -33.95 -6.35 -1.66
N ILE A 74 -32.82 -7.02 -1.40
CA ILE A 74 -31.60 -6.35 -0.91
C ILE A 74 -30.66 -6.08 -2.09
N ILE A 75 -30.49 -4.80 -2.45
CA ILE A 75 -29.54 -4.37 -3.49
C ILE A 75 -28.34 -3.70 -2.82
N ASN A 76 -27.19 -4.39 -2.80
CA ASN A 76 -25.94 -3.82 -2.30
C ASN A 76 -25.24 -3.02 -3.41
N LYS A 77 -25.02 -1.71 -3.17
CA LYS A 77 -24.29 -0.82 -4.09
C LYS A 77 -22.83 -0.60 -3.68
N ARG A 78 -22.40 -1.11 -2.52
CA ARG A 78 -21.06 -0.90 -1.98
C ARG A 78 -20.08 -1.87 -2.62
N SER A 79 -18.81 -1.49 -2.72
CA SER A 79 -17.74 -2.35 -3.20
C SER A 79 -16.50 -2.16 -2.34
N ASN A 80 -15.76 -3.24 -2.15
CA ASN A 80 -14.49 -3.22 -1.44
C ASN A 80 -13.40 -2.64 -2.34
N LEU A 81 -12.43 -1.95 -1.75
CA LEU A 81 -11.33 -1.31 -2.48
C LEU A 81 -10.01 -1.98 -2.11
N CYS A 82 -9.14 -2.19 -3.09
CA CYS A 82 -7.78 -2.66 -2.89
C CYS A 82 -6.85 -1.91 -3.85
N TYR A 83 -6.01 -1.04 -3.28
CA TYR A 83 -4.96 -0.34 -4.00
C TYR A 83 -3.67 -1.10 -3.87
N VAL A 84 -2.98 -1.21 -4.99
CA VAL A 84 -1.75 -1.98 -5.11
C VAL A 84 -0.71 -1.16 -5.86
N GLU A 85 0.51 -1.17 -5.34
CA GLU A 85 1.65 -0.46 -5.89
C GLU A 85 2.89 -1.37 -5.91
N GLY A 86 3.63 -1.32 -7.01
CA GLY A 86 4.86 -2.08 -7.22
C GLY A 86 4.73 -3.19 -8.28
N PRO A 87 5.75 -4.06 -8.39
CA PRO A 87 6.95 -4.14 -7.54
C PRO A 87 7.97 -3.02 -7.80
N LEU A 88 8.52 -2.45 -6.72
CA LEU A 88 9.55 -1.39 -6.74
C LEU A 88 10.88 -1.91 -6.18
N ASN A 89 12.00 -1.66 -6.86
CA ASN A 89 13.33 -1.99 -6.31
C ASN A 89 13.72 -0.99 -5.23
N LEU A 90 14.23 -1.49 -4.10
CA LEU A 90 14.87 -0.68 -3.05
C LEU A 90 16.29 -0.25 -3.45
N TYR A 91 17.01 -1.08 -4.18
CA TYR A 91 18.33 -0.79 -4.75
C TYR A 91 18.49 -1.58 -6.05
N ASP A 92 19.35 -1.13 -6.95
CA ASP A 92 19.61 -1.80 -8.23
C ASP A 92 20.80 -2.75 -8.13
N ARG A 93 21.89 -2.29 -7.50
CA ARG A 93 23.13 -3.04 -7.32
C ARG A 93 23.62 -2.93 -5.88
N TYR A 94 24.28 -3.98 -5.41
CA TYR A 94 25.06 -3.98 -4.18
C TYR A 94 26.53 -4.14 -4.56
N ASP A 95 27.36 -3.21 -4.11
CA ASP A 95 28.80 -3.27 -4.29
C ASP A 95 29.43 -3.97 -3.08
N CYS A 96 29.92 -5.20 -3.27
CA CYS A 96 30.47 -6.02 -2.20
C CYS A 96 31.80 -5.50 -1.65
N ASP A 97 32.59 -4.81 -2.48
CA ASP A 97 33.92 -4.33 -2.09
C ASP A 97 33.81 -3.09 -1.20
N LYS A 98 32.78 -2.27 -1.45
CA LYS A 98 32.49 -1.05 -0.68
C LYS A 98 31.45 -1.26 0.43
N GLY A 99 30.64 -2.32 0.34
CA GLY A 99 29.52 -2.56 1.25
C GLY A 99 28.38 -1.55 1.07
N ILE A 100 28.19 -1.01 -0.13
CA ILE A 100 27.24 0.08 -0.40
C ILE A 100 26.16 -0.39 -1.38
N PHE A 101 24.93 0.08 -1.17
CA PHE A 101 23.81 -0.09 -2.09
C PHE A 101 23.71 1.09 -3.05
N GLU A 102 23.53 0.78 -4.33
CA GLU A 102 23.43 1.75 -5.42
C GLU A 102 22.01 1.72 -6.00
N PHE A 103 21.43 2.90 -6.20
CA PHE A 103 20.15 3.10 -6.84
C PHE A 103 20.30 4.11 -7.98
N GLY A 104 19.93 3.70 -9.19
CA GLY A 104 19.97 4.56 -10.37
C GLY A 104 18.70 5.39 -10.45
N LYS A 105 18.79 6.70 -10.24
CA LYS A 105 17.68 7.61 -10.54
C LYS A 105 17.68 7.90 -12.04
N LYS A 106 16.66 7.42 -12.75
CA LYS A 106 16.44 7.79 -14.16
C LYS A 106 15.75 9.15 -14.22
N ASN A 107 16.50 10.19 -14.59
CA ASN A 107 15.91 11.43 -15.09
C ASN A 107 15.92 11.38 -16.63
N ASP A 108 15.01 12.11 -17.29
CA ASP A 108 14.79 12.08 -18.76
C ASP A 108 16.03 12.34 -19.62
N THR A 109 17.13 12.84 -19.05
CA THR A 109 18.37 13.16 -19.79
C THR A 109 19.63 12.51 -19.24
N ASP A 110 19.67 12.02 -17.99
CA ASP A 110 20.86 11.40 -17.39
C ASP A 110 20.48 10.38 -16.30
N THR A 111 21.22 9.27 -16.23
CA THR A 111 21.10 8.29 -15.13
C THR A 111 22.10 8.66 -14.05
N GLU A 112 21.62 9.31 -12.99
CA GLU A 112 22.43 9.61 -11.82
C GLU A 112 22.42 8.40 -10.89
N ILE A 113 23.57 7.73 -10.75
CA ILE A 113 23.73 6.64 -9.79
C ILE A 113 23.98 7.28 -8.43
N VAL A 114 23.00 7.16 -7.55
CA VAL A 114 23.11 7.63 -6.17
C VAL A 114 23.51 6.43 -5.30
N ASN A 115 24.55 6.61 -4.48
CA ASN A 115 24.97 5.64 -3.47
C ASN A 115 23.98 5.62 -2.29
N ASN A 116 22.73 5.26 -2.55
CA ASN A 116 21.69 5.19 -1.55
C ASN A 116 20.54 4.26 -1.99
N PHE A 117 19.58 4.05 -1.10
CA PHE A 117 18.35 3.35 -1.39
C PHE A 117 17.35 4.22 -2.15
N ASN A 118 16.39 3.58 -2.80
CA ASN A 118 15.26 4.21 -3.45
C ASN A 118 14.43 5.01 -2.42
N PRO A 119 14.43 6.36 -2.51
CA PRO A 119 13.75 7.19 -1.53
C PRO A 119 12.23 7.02 -1.58
N HIS A 120 11.69 6.61 -2.74
CA HIS A 120 10.26 6.35 -2.88
C HIS A 120 9.83 5.15 -2.02
N VAL A 121 10.59 4.06 -2.05
CA VAL A 121 10.28 2.83 -1.29
C VAL A 121 10.36 3.10 0.21
N ILE A 122 11.42 3.77 0.67
CA ILE A 122 11.58 4.13 2.08
C ILE A 122 10.49 5.13 2.52
N GLY A 123 10.22 6.15 1.70
CA GLY A 123 9.16 7.11 1.97
C GLY A 123 7.79 6.45 2.09
N ARG A 124 7.48 5.50 1.21
CA ARG A 124 6.23 4.75 1.24
C ARG A 124 6.11 3.88 2.49
N LEU A 125 7.17 3.18 2.85
CA LEU A 125 7.23 2.37 4.05
C LEU A 125 7.03 3.24 5.31
N MET A 126 7.66 4.41 5.35
CA MET A 126 7.48 5.37 6.45
C MET A 126 6.05 5.91 6.50
N GLN A 127 5.43 6.25 5.37
CA GLN A 127 4.03 6.69 5.32
C GLN A 127 3.07 5.62 5.85
N MET A 128 3.33 4.34 5.56
CA MET A 128 2.51 3.25 6.05
C MET A 128 2.72 3.02 7.56
N LEU A 129 3.93 3.18 8.08
CA LEU A 129 4.19 3.03 9.52
C LEU A 129 3.67 4.21 10.36
N VAL A 130 3.88 5.44 9.88
CA VAL A 130 3.48 6.68 10.57
C VAL A 130 2.05 7.04 10.15
N ARG A 131 1.09 6.21 10.57
CA ARG A 131 -0.32 6.35 10.16
C ARG A 131 -1.00 7.57 10.77
N ASP A 132 -0.54 8.02 11.93
CA ASP A 132 -1.09 9.16 12.68
C ASP A 132 0.04 10.02 13.25
N MET A 133 0.43 11.08 12.52
CA MET A 133 1.02 12.24 13.19
C MET A 133 -0.10 13.29 13.26
N PRO A 134 -0.64 13.62 14.45
CA PRO A 134 -1.54 14.76 14.56
C PRO A 134 -0.77 15.97 14.04
N VAL A 135 -1.29 16.63 13.01
CA VAL A 135 -0.79 17.95 12.62
C VAL A 135 -1.21 18.89 13.74
N ASN A 136 -0.40 18.97 14.79
CA ASN A 136 -0.50 20.08 15.72
C ASN A 136 -0.24 21.33 14.89
N LYS A 137 -1.31 22.12 14.70
CA LYS A 137 -1.29 23.39 13.95
C LYS A 137 -0.42 24.47 14.61
N GLU A 138 0.31 24.13 15.66
CA GLU A 138 1.20 25.01 16.40
C GLU A 138 2.58 24.37 16.45
N MET A 139 3.44 24.75 15.51
CA MET A 139 4.90 24.81 15.66
C MET A 139 5.44 25.56 14.43
N THR A 140 5.12 26.84 14.39
CA THR A 140 6.01 27.84 13.80
C THR A 140 7.18 28.04 14.76
N ASP A 141 8.23 27.23 14.65
CA ASP A 141 9.61 27.75 14.65
C ASP A 141 10.62 26.64 14.33
N ASP A 142 11.74 27.07 13.74
CA ASP A 142 12.84 26.31 13.16
C ASP A 142 13.17 24.91 13.76
N SER A 143 13.08 23.88 12.93
CA SER A 143 14.19 22.98 12.55
C SER A 143 13.67 21.76 11.77
N MET A 144 14.34 21.46 10.65
CA MET A 144 14.13 20.29 9.79
C MET A 144 12.78 20.25 9.05
N LYS A 145 12.75 20.83 7.83
CA LYS A 145 11.68 20.60 6.85
C LYS A 145 11.67 19.12 6.43
N MET A 146 11.00 18.27 7.20
CA MET A 146 10.54 16.97 6.71
C MET A 146 9.57 17.20 5.55
N SER A 147 9.73 16.42 4.48
CA SER A 147 8.85 16.47 3.30
C SER A 147 7.40 16.47 3.75
N LYS A 148 6.68 17.54 3.42
CA LYS A 148 5.29 17.77 3.78
C LYS A 148 4.50 16.49 3.50
N TYR A 149 3.86 15.94 4.54
CA TYR A 149 2.95 14.80 4.43
C TYR A 149 1.90 15.14 3.37
N ILE A 150 1.91 14.41 2.26
CA ILE A 150 0.81 14.42 1.29
C ILE A 150 -0.07 13.25 1.72
N PRO A 151 -1.20 13.50 2.42
CA PRO A 151 -2.16 12.44 2.65
C PRO A 151 -2.53 11.82 1.30
N VAL A 152 -2.67 10.50 1.25
CA VAL A 152 -3.29 9.85 0.10
C VAL A 152 -4.76 10.27 0.10
N THR A 153 -5.05 11.36 -0.60
CA THR A 153 -6.40 11.87 -0.80
C THR A 153 -7.06 11.09 -1.92
N PHE A 154 -8.26 10.57 -1.67
CA PHE A 154 -9.06 9.85 -2.67
C PHE A 154 -9.85 10.77 -3.60
N ASP A 155 -9.56 12.08 -3.58
CA ASP A 155 -10.23 13.07 -4.40
C ASP A 155 -9.84 12.87 -5.89
N GLY A 156 -10.80 12.42 -6.71
CA GLY A 156 -10.64 12.32 -8.16
C GLY A 156 -10.69 10.90 -8.75
N ILE A 157 -11.14 9.91 -7.99
CA ILE A 157 -11.45 8.57 -8.54
C ILE A 157 -12.92 8.58 -9.01
N PRO A 158 -13.22 8.20 -10.26
CA PRO A 158 -14.58 8.20 -10.80
C PRO A 158 -15.55 7.28 -10.04
#